data_AF-A0A183HN77-F1
#
_entry.id   AF-A0A183HN77-F1
#
_cell.length_a   1.000
_cell.length_b   1.000
_cell.length_c   1.000
_cell.angle_alpha   90.00
_cell.angle_beta   90.00
_cell.angle_gamma   90.00
#
_symmetry.space_group_name_H-M   'P 1'
#
loop_
_entity.id
_entity.type
_entity.pdbx_description
1 polymer ?
#
loop_
_entity_poly.entity_id
_entity_poly.type
_entity_poly.pdbx_seq_one_letter_code
_entity_poly.pdbx_strand_id
1 'polypeptide(L)'
;MIGRASLYRSEKDFTVFTVTHCGCYFYEYSNGDTRWIHSSKLYQVNYYGQAGATTVKVGEGKLLVRHFLTGQLEIYRESGETTLMTSDGRRIEIVKDKSKSVRIEMYAFSYELDGKVHVRGRGEVETEYRATQTSCHRMDGSYASHIASDGSIEWRSPDYTVHRFKSGDTKVRLNSINTSITMLVRDVGTVKHLSNPLDRRLPKYCVEWGTVARNRSRVIAATQSRVLNQL
;
A
#
# COMPACT_ATOMS: atom_id res chain seq x y z
N MET A 1 -10.57 19.82 10.19
CA MET A 1 -9.30 19.94 9.43
C MET A 1 -8.31 18.90 9.98
N ILE A 2 -7.53 18.21 9.13
CA ILE A 2 -6.61 17.13 9.55
C ILE A 2 -5.25 17.65 10.06
N GLY A 3 -4.99 18.95 9.96
CA GLY A 3 -3.75 19.62 10.35
C GLY A 3 -3.71 21.08 9.91
N ARG A 4 -2.53 21.70 9.96
CA ARG A 4 -2.26 23.05 9.42
C ARG A 4 -1.78 22.95 7.98
N ALA A 5 -2.47 23.61 7.07
CA ALA A 5 -2.17 23.59 5.63
C ALA A 5 -1.42 24.85 5.17
N SER A 6 -0.70 24.74 4.06
CA SER A 6 -0.03 25.83 3.35
C SER A 6 -0.13 25.57 1.85
N LEU A 7 -0.51 26.59 1.09
CA LEU A 7 -0.65 26.51 -0.37
C LEU A 7 0.54 27.17 -1.04
N TYR A 8 1.23 26.39 -1.88
CA TYR A 8 2.27 26.87 -2.78
C TYR A 8 1.73 26.77 -4.20
N ARG A 9 1.80 27.86 -4.97
CA ARG A 9 1.24 27.90 -6.33
C ARG A 9 2.18 28.63 -7.30
N SER A 10 2.20 28.16 -8.53
CA SER A 10 2.71 28.86 -9.72
C SER A 10 1.54 29.22 -10.64
N GLU A 11 1.82 29.73 -11.84
CA GLU A 11 0.79 29.97 -12.86
C GLU A 11 0.12 28.69 -13.35
N LYS A 12 0.83 27.55 -13.32
CA LYS A 12 0.38 26.28 -13.92
C LYS A 12 0.06 25.21 -12.88
N ASP A 13 0.68 25.28 -11.71
CA ASP A 13 0.68 24.20 -10.73
C ASP A 13 0.44 24.69 -9.31
N PHE A 14 0.04 23.76 -8.46
CA PHE A 14 -0.06 24.00 -7.03
C PHE A 14 0.38 22.77 -6.23
N THR A 15 0.75 23.02 -4.98
CA THR A 15 0.96 22.01 -3.97
C THR A 15 0.34 22.49 -2.67
N VAL A 16 -0.55 21.69 -2.10
CA VAL A 16 -1.03 21.87 -0.73
C VAL A 16 -0.15 21.02 0.17
N PHE A 17 0.54 21.65 1.11
CA PHE A 17 1.32 20.99 2.14
C PHE A 17 0.58 21.09 3.47
N THR A 18 0.33 19.97 4.12
CA THR A 18 -0.33 19.89 5.42
C THR A 18 0.57 19.20 6.43
N VAL A 19 0.81 19.85 7.57
CA VAL A 19 1.33 19.22 8.78
C VAL A 19 0.13 18.74 9.59
N THR A 20 -0.06 17.42 9.69
CA THR A 20 -1.21 16.83 10.38
C THR A 20 -1.11 17.03 11.90
N HIS A 21 -2.22 16.88 12.61
CA HIS A 21 -2.25 16.98 14.08
C HIS A 21 -1.32 15.97 14.78
N CYS A 22 -1.03 14.84 14.14
CA CYS A 22 -0.07 13.85 14.63
C CYS A 22 1.37 14.09 14.14
N GLY A 23 1.66 15.24 13.53
CA GLY A 23 2.99 15.61 13.06
C GLY A 23 3.45 14.93 11.77
N CYS A 24 2.55 14.23 11.06
CA CYS A 24 2.85 13.69 9.73
C CYS A 24 2.79 14.81 8.68
N TYR A 25 3.43 14.58 7.54
CA TYR A 25 3.40 15.50 6.41
C TYR A 25 2.54 14.93 5.30
N PHE A 26 1.71 15.77 4.71
CA PHE A 26 0.85 15.40 3.59
C PHE A 26 0.96 16.44 2.48
N TYR A 27 1.17 15.96 1.26
CA TYR A 27 1.27 16.79 0.07
C TYR A 27 0.17 16.37 -0.91
N GLU A 28 -0.52 17.35 -1.46
CA GLU A 28 -1.47 17.17 -2.57
C GLU A 28 -1.01 18.04 -3.74
N TYR A 29 -0.82 17.43 -4.90
CA TYR A 29 -0.26 18.07 -6.08
C TYR A 29 -1.36 18.38 -7.12
N SER A 30 -1.12 19.38 -7.97
CA SER A 30 -2.01 19.79 -9.06
C SER A 30 -2.40 18.65 -10.01
N ASN A 31 -1.45 17.75 -10.29
CA ASN A 31 -1.62 16.58 -11.15
C ASN A 31 -2.49 15.47 -10.52
N GLY A 32 -2.93 15.64 -9.29
CA GLY A 32 -3.79 14.69 -8.56
C GLY A 32 -3.04 13.65 -7.73
N ASP A 33 -1.71 13.70 -7.71
CA ASP A 33 -0.88 12.87 -6.86
C ASP A 33 -0.97 13.33 -5.41
N THR A 34 -0.69 12.41 -4.48
CA THR A 34 -0.52 12.74 -3.07
C THR A 34 0.68 12.02 -2.48
N ARG A 35 1.25 12.60 -1.43
CA ARG A 35 2.36 12.01 -0.67
C ARG A 35 2.13 12.22 0.81
N TRP A 36 1.96 11.13 1.55
CA TRP A 36 2.00 11.13 3.01
C TRP A 36 3.36 10.66 3.49
N ILE A 37 3.92 11.33 4.49
CA ILE A 37 5.18 10.97 5.15
C ILE A 37 4.93 10.95 6.66
N HIS A 38 5.27 9.85 7.30
CA HIS A 38 5.19 9.70 8.75
C HIS A 38 6.02 10.76 9.49
N SER A 39 5.69 11.05 10.75
CA SER A 39 6.44 11.99 11.59
C SER A 39 7.92 11.58 11.72
N SER A 40 8.21 10.27 11.78
CA SER A 40 9.59 9.74 11.79
C SER A 40 10.34 9.85 10.47
N LYS A 41 9.69 10.23 9.37
CA LYS A 41 10.24 10.31 8.00
C LYS A 41 10.68 8.99 7.36
N LEU A 42 10.57 7.87 8.07
CA LEU A 42 10.92 6.54 7.56
C LEU A 42 9.82 5.85 6.76
N TYR A 43 8.59 6.36 6.79
CA TYR A 43 7.45 5.70 6.14
C TYR A 43 6.73 6.69 5.24
N GLN A 44 6.37 6.23 4.05
CA GLN A 44 5.77 7.07 3.04
C GLN A 44 4.69 6.31 2.27
N VAL A 45 3.59 7.00 1.97
CA VAL A 45 2.55 6.52 1.06
C VAL A 45 2.45 7.52 -0.08
N ASN A 46 2.58 7.05 -1.33
CA ASN A 46 2.37 7.90 -2.51
C ASN A 46 1.20 7.37 -3.29
N TYR A 47 0.28 8.24 -3.63
CA TYR A 47 -0.78 7.96 -4.59
C TYR A 47 -0.49 8.72 -5.88
N TYR A 48 -0.51 8.00 -7.00
CA TYR A 48 -0.31 8.54 -8.34
C TYR A 48 -1.67 8.62 -9.03
N GLY A 49 -2.24 9.83 -9.11
CA GLY A 49 -3.62 10.06 -9.52
C GLY A 49 -3.87 9.63 -10.97
N GLN A 50 -2.95 9.94 -11.87
CA GLN A 50 -3.08 9.56 -13.29
C GLN A 50 -2.88 8.06 -13.52
N ALA A 51 -1.98 7.44 -12.77
CA ALA A 51 -1.69 6.01 -12.90
C ALA A 51 -2.71 5.13 -12.15
N GLY A 52 -3.52 5.70 -11.25
CA GLY A 52 -4.41 4.92 -10.39
C GLY A 52 -3.62 3.92 -9.54
N ALA A 53 -2.52 4.34 -8.94
CA ALA A 53 -1.65 3.45 -8.17
C ALA A 53 -1.24 4.06 -6.83
N THR A 54 -1.18 3.24 -5.78
CA THR A 54 -0.64 3.61 -4.47
C THR A 54 0.61 2.81 -4.18
N THR A 55 1.65 3.46 -3.65
CA THR A 55 2.85 2.79 -3.15
C THR A 55 3.03 3.05 -1.67
N VAL A 56 3.43 2.02 -0.93
CA VAL A 56 3.90 2.12 0.46
C VAL A 56 5.39 1.86 0.47
N LYS A 57 6.15 2.81 1.02
CA LYS A 57 7.61 2.74 1.17
C LYS A 57 7.98 2.78 2.66
N VAL A 58 9.03 2.03 3.00
CA VAL A 58 9.55 1.88 4.37
C VAL A 58 11.05 2.14 4.42
N GLY A 59 11.56 2.61 5.55
CA GLY A 59 12.96 2.94 5.77
C GLY A 59 13.50 3.97 4.77
N GLU A 60 14.67 3.69 4.20
CA GLU A 60 15.36 4.50 3.17
C GLU A 60 14.67 4.46 1.79
N GLY A 61 13.34 4.48 1.76
CA GLY A 61 12.56 4.50 0.53
C GLY A 61 12.39 3.14 -0.15
N LYS A 62 12.68 2.03 0.55
CA LYS A 62 12.43 0.67 0.05
C LYS A 62 10.93 0.51 -0.23
N LEU A 63 10.60 0.13 -1.47
CA LEU A 63 9.23 -0.15 -1.86
C LEU A 63 8.79 -1.43 -1.15
N LEU A 64 7.64 -1.37 -0.47
CA LEU A 64 7.04 -2.52 0.20
C LEU A 64 5.80 -3.01 -0.55
N VAL A 65 4.87 -2.11 -0.84
CA VAL A 65 3.63 -2.43 -1.55
C VAL A 65 3.44 -1.49 -2.74
N ARG A 66 2.94 -2.03 -3.85
CA ARG A 66 2.26 -1.26 -4.89
C ARG A 66 0.87 -1.85 -5.13
N HIS A 67 -0.15 -1.00 -5.04
CA HIS A 67 -1.55 -1.36 -5.27
C HIS A 67 -2.09 -0.53 -6.43
N PHE A 68 -2.94 -1.11 -7.26
CA PHE A 68 -3.56 -0.44 -8.39
C PHE A 68 -5.09 -0.42 -8.24
N LEU A 69 -5.74 0.57 -8.84
CA LEU A 69 -7.20 0.66 -8.88
C LEU A 69 -7.86 -0.55 -9.58
N THR A 70 -7.10 -1.31 -10.38
CA THR A 70 -7.53 -2.58 -10.97
C THR A 70 -7.66 -3.73 -9.95
N GLY A 71 -7.17 -3.53 -8.72
CA GLY A 71 -7.08 -4.59 -7.69
C GLY A 71 -5.81 -5.43 -7.78
N GLN A 72 -4.90 -5.13 -8.73
CA GLN A 72 -3.56 -5.71 -8.73
C GLN A 72 -2.77 -5.24 -7.49
N LEU A 73 -2.04 -6.15 -6.89
CA LEU A 73 -1.19 -5.93 -5.72
C LEU A 73 0.18 -6.52 -5.95
N GLU A 74 1.22 -5.74 -5.66
CA GLU A 74 2.61 -6.17 -5.65
C GLU A 74 3.19 -5.99 -4.25
N ILE A 75 3.88 -7.00 -3.73
CA ILE A 75 4.58 -6.96 -2.44
C ILE A 75 6.04 -7.26 -2.70
N TYR A 76 6.91 -6.34 -2.27
CA TYR A 76 8.35 -6.38 -2.46
C TYR A 76 9.01 -6.65 -1.11
N ARG A 77 9.73 -7.77 -1.01
CA ARG A 77 10.41 -8.19 0.23
C ARG A 77 11.85 -7.76 0.25
N GLU A 78 12.43 -7.63 1.45
CA GLU A 78 13.86 -7.33 1.60
C GLU A 78 14.75 -8.45 1.04
N SER A 79 14.28 -9.69 1.03
CA SER A 79 14.95 -10.83 0.38
C SER A 79 15.10 -10.65 -1.14
N GLY A 80 14.43 -9.66 -1.73
CA GLY A 80 14.34 -9.44 -3.16
C GLY A 80 13.36 -10.38 -3.86
N GLU A 81 12.57 -11.14 -3.09
CA GLU A 81 11.41 -11.88 -3.58
C GLU A 81 10.21 -10.95 -3.76
N THR A 82 9.31 -11.29 -4.66
CA THR A 82 8.14 -10.47 -4.98
C THR A 82 6.89 -11.31 -5.08
N THR A 83 5.81 -10.85 -4.46
CA THR A 83 4.46 -11.37 -4.74
C THR A 83 3.77 -10.45 -5.71
N LEU A 84 3.18 -11.00 -6.75
CA LEU A 84 2.19 -10.36 -7.59
C LEU A 84 0.85 -11.06 -7.38
N MET A 85 -0.17 -10.28 -7.04
CA MET A 85 -1.55 -10.69 -7.10
C MET A 85 -2.21 -9.93 -8.24
N THR A 86 -2.65 -10.64 -9.27
CA THR A 86 -3.36 -10.04 -10.40
C THR A 86 -4.77 -9.59 -10.00
N SER A 87 -5.41 -8.79 -10.85
CA SER A 87 -6.76 -8.28 -10.62
C SER A 87 -7.80 -9.39 -10.47
N ASP A 88 -7.65 -10.50 -11.20
CA ASP A 88 -8.50 -11.69 -11.13
C ASP A 88 -8.19 -12.62 -9.93
N GLY A 89 -7.19 -12.27 -9.11
CA GLY A 89 -6.85 -13.01 -7.89
C GLY A 89 -5.86 -14.16 -8.11
N ARG A 90 -5.21 -14.27 -9.27
CA ARG A 90 -4.08 -15.17 -9.44
C ARG A 90 -2.89 -14.68 -8.61
N ARG A 91 -2.28 -15.59 -7.86
CA ARG A 91 -1.05 -15.30 -7.10
C ARG A 91 0.16 -15.81 -7.88
N ILE A 92 1.16 -14.95 -8.04
CA ILE A 92 2.44 -15.25 -8.67
C ILE A 92 3.53 -14.84 -7.70
N GLU A 93 4.48 -15.72 -7.46
CA GLU A 93 5.56 -15.51 -6.51
C GLU A 93 6.89 -15.66 -7.24
N ILE A 94 7.71 -14.61 -7.17
CA ILE A 94 9.06 -14.60 -7.71
C ILE A 94 9.98 -14.87 -6.54
N VAL A 95 10.54 -16.08 -6.55
CA VAL A 95 11.34 -16.64 -5.46
C VAL A 95 12.80 -16.67 -5.87
N LYS A 96 13.67 -16.30 -4.94
CA LYS A 96 15.12 -16.47 -5.08
C LYS A 96 15.55 -17.62 -4.20
N ASP A 97 16.30 -18.55 -4.75
CA ASP A 97 16.93 -19.58 -3.94
C ASP A 97 18.25 -19.07 -3.31
N LYS A 98 18.87 -19.91 -2.48
CA LYS A 98 20.18 -19.61 -1.86
C LYS A 98 21.31 -19.43 -2.89
N SER A 99 21.16 -19.98 -4.10
CA SER A 99 22.12 -19.85 -5.20
C SER A 99 21.90 -18.57 -6.03
N LYS A 100 20.90 -17.73 -5.66
CA LYS A 100 20.40 -16.57 -6.42
C LYS A 100 19.72 -16.93 -7.74
N SER A 101 19.43 -18.21 -7.98
CA SER A 101 18.55 -18.60 -9.09
C SER A 101 17.15 -18.06 -8.81
N VAL A 102 16.45 -17.68 -9.88
CA VAL A 102 15.10 -17.14 -9.81
C VAL A 102 14.15 -18.20 -10.34
N ARG A 103 13.14 -18.54 -9.54
CA ARG A 103 12.01 -19.35 -9.97
C ARG A 103 10.71 -18.57 -9.81
N ILE A 104 9.75 -18.84 -10.68
CA ILE A 104 8.43 -18.27 -10.63
C ILE A 104 7.46 -19.38 -10.22
N GLU A 105 6.65 -19.13 -9.20
CA GLU A 105 5.59 -20.01 -8.70
C GLU A 105 4.23 -19.36 -9.04
N MET A 106 3.44 -19.98 -9.91
CA MET A 106 2.12 -19.49 -10.31
C MET A 106 1.03 -20.37 -9.70
N TYR A 107 0.14 -19.76 -8.94
CA TYR A 107 -0.98 -20.41 -8.27
C TYR A 107 -2.25 -20.06 -9.03
N ALA A 108 -2.95 -21.07 -9.57
CA ALA A 108 -4.09 -20.89 -10.48
C ALA A 108 -5.19 -19.97 -9.89
N PHE A 109 -5.46 -20.10 -8.59
CA PHE A 109 -6.36 -19.23 -7.83
C PHE A 109 -5.79 -18.88 -6.45
N SER A 110 -6.13 -17.69 -5.94
CA SER A 110 -5.77 -17.21 -4.61
C SER A 110 -6.12 -18.16 -3.46
N TYR A 111 -7.18 -18.95 -3.64
CA TYR A 111 -7.88 -19.67 -2.56
C TYR A 111 -7.71 -21.19 -2.63
N GLU A 112 -6.92 -21.73 -3.57
CA GLU A 112 -6.85 -23.19 -3.72
C GLU A 112 -5.94 -23.85 -2.67
N LEU A 113 -6.60 -24.56 -1.77
CA LEU A 113 -6.11 -25.64 -0.92
C LEU A 113 -5.84 -26.94 -1.75
N ASP A 114 -6.22 -26.93 -3.02
CA ASP A 114 -6.08 -27.99 -4.03
C ASP A 114 -4.62 -28.21 -4.43
N GLY A 115 -3.82 -27.15 -4.27
CA GLY A 115 -2.37 -27.19 -4.27
C GLY A 115 -1.70 -26.98 -5.62
N LYS A 116 -2.33 -26.83 -6.78
CA LYS A 116 -1.52 -26.80 -8.02
C LYS A 116 -0.68 -25.52 -8.16
N VAL A 117 0.64 -25.70 -8.23
CA VAL A 117 1.63 -24.64 -8.47
C VAL A 117 2.42 -24.98 -9.72
N HIS A 118 2.40 -24.07 -10.67
CA HIS A 118 3.28 -24.14 -11.83
C HIS A 118 4.59 -23.43 -11.49
N VAL A 119 5.69 -24.16 -11.60
CA VAL A 119 7.03 -23.66 -11.27
C VAL A 119 7.87 -23.61 -12.53
N ARG A 120 8.51 -22.47 -12.75
CA ARG A 120 9.41 -22.27 -13.90
C ARG A 120 10.69 -21.56 -13.47
N GLY A 121 11.81 -22.25 -13.60
CA GLY A 121 13.14 -21.68 -13.51
C GLY A 121 13.60 -21.05 -14.83
N ARG A 122 14.69 -20.27 -14.79
CA ARG A 122 15.23 -19.60 -16.00
C ARG A 122 15.83 -20.64 -16.95
N GLY A 123 15.18 -20.86 -18.09
CA GLY A 123 15.62 -21.83 -19.10
C GLY A 123 15.25 -23.28 -18.77
N GLU A 124 14.46 -23.50 -17.73
CA GLU A 124 13.98 -24.81 -17.32
C GLU A 124 12.58 -25.11 -17.88
N VAL A 125 12.25 -26.41 -17.95
CA VAL A 125 10.91 -26.88 -18.30
C VAL A 125 9.95 -26.55 -17.15
N GLU A 126 8.73 -26.16 -17.49
CA GLU A 126 7.69 -25.93 -16.50
C GLU A 126 7.29 -27.24 -15.80
N THR A 127 7.19 -27.18 -14.47
CA THR A 127 6.85 -28.33 -13.62
C THR A 127 5.65 -28.00 -12.75
N GLU A 128 4.75 -28.97 -12.55
CA GLU A 128 3.57 -28.83 -11.68
C GLU A 128 3.80 -29.55 -10.35
N TYR A 129 3.47 -28.89 -9.24
CA TYR A 129 3.52 -29.49 -7.89
C TYR A 129 2.25 -29.21 -7.10
N ARG A 130 2.04 -29.96 -6.02
CA ARG A 130 1.06 -29.61 -4.97
C ARG A 130 1.69 -28.69 -3.92
N ALA A 131 1.07 -27.54 -3.70
CA ALA A 131 1.36 -26.53 -2.72
C ALA A 131 1.05 -27.13 -1.38
N THR A 132 1.99 -26.95 -0.47
CA THR A 132 1.81 -27.29 0.93
C THR A 132 1.91 -26.01 1.74
N GLN A 133 1.68 -26.10 3.04
CA GLN A 133 1.83 -24.95 3.93
C GLN A 133 3.22 -24.31 3.83
N THR A 134 4.28 -25.09 3.60
CA THR A 134 5.64 -24.58 3.43
C THR A 134 5.82 -23.77 2.15
N SER A 135 5.02 -24.01 1.10
CA SER A 135 5.03 -23.23 -0.14
C SER A 135 4.60 -21.76 0.06
N CYS A 136 3.99 -21.44 1.19
CA CYS A 136 3.59 -20.09 1.53
C CYS A 136 4.64 -19.32 2.35
N HIS A 137 5.67 -19.99 2.87
CA HIS A 137 6.74 -19.36 3.65
C HIS A 137 7.89 -18.88 2.75
N ARG A 138 8.55 -17.81 3.17
CA ARG A 138 9.65 -17.17 2.46
C ARG A 138 10.91 -17.11 3.33
N MET A 139 12.06 -16.83 2.70
CA MET A 139 13.36 -16.87 3.40
C MET A 139 13.49 -15.82 4.51
N ASP A 140 12.77 -14.71 4.38
CA ASP A 140 12.70 -13.65 5.40
C ASP A 140 11.75 -14.00 6.57
N GLY A 141 11.22 -15.23 6.61
CA GLY A 141 10.24 -15.68 7.59
C GLY A 141 8.83 -15.18 7.32
N SER A 142 8.62 -14.36 6.27
CA SER A 142 7.29 -13.94 5.88
C SER A 142 6.50 -15.11 5.31
N TYR A 143 5.17 -15.02 5.42
CA TYR A 143 4.30 -16.05 4.87
C TYR A 143 2.96 -15.50 4.42
N ALA A 144 2.36 -16.20 3.46
CA ALA A 144 0.99 -15.95 3.01
C ALA A 144 0.02 -16.93 3.68
N SER A 145 -1.15 -16.46 4.10
CA SER A 145 -2.21 -17.29 4.66
C SER A 145 -3.56 -16.89 4.09
N HIS A 146 -4.38 -17.89 3.75
CA HIS A 146 -5.77 -17.69 3.38
C HIS A 146 -6.62 -17.50 4.65
N ILE A 147 -7.55 -16.54 4.61
CA ILE A 147 -8.47 -16.25 5.70
C ILE A 147 -9.85 -16.78 5.30
N ALA A 148 -10.21 -17.95 5.83
CA ALA A 148 -11.42 -18.66 5.42
C ALA A 148 -12.73 -17.89 5.69
N SER A 149 -12.75 -17.02 6.70
CA SER A 149 -13.96 -16.29 7.09
C SER A 149 -14.44 -15.28 6.05
N ASP A 150 -13.53 -14.70 5.26
CA ASP A 150 -13.85 -13.69 4.25
C ASP A 150 -13.21 -13.96 2.87
N GLY A 151 -12.52 -15.10 2.71
CA GLY A 151 -11.87 -15.50 1.47
C GLY A 151 -10.70 -14.59 1.05
N SER A 152 -10.15 -13.82 1.98
CA SER A 152 -9.00 -12.95 1.74
C SER A 152 -7.67 -13.69 1.84
N ILE A 153 -6.59 -13.03 1.40
CA ILE A 153 -5.22 -13.45 1.68
C ILE A 153 -4.53 -12.41 2.54
N GLU A 154 -3.79 -12.89 3.52
CA GLU A 154 -2.91 -12.08 4.33
C GLU A 154 -1.45 -12.52 4.20
N TRP A 155 -0.56 -11.57 3.95
CA TRP A 155 0.89 -11.74 4.02
C TRP A 155 1.40 -11.11 5.30
N ARG A 156 2.06 -11.91 6.14
CA ARG A 156 2.63 -11.47 7.41
C ARG A 156 4.14 -11.50 7.36
N SER A 157 4.76 -10.45 7.88
CA SER A 157 6.19 -10.27 8.12
C SER A 157 6.36 -9.63 9.51
N PRO A 158 7.54 -9.73 10.15
CA PRO A 158 7.80 -8.99 11.39
C PRO A 158 7.48 -7.49 11.30
N ASP A 159 7.72 -6.86 10.14
CA ASP A 159 7.59 -5.42 9.97
C ASP A 159 6.22 -4.96 9.45
N TYR A 160 5.48 -5.86 8.79
CA TYR A 160 4.24 -5.49 8.12
C TYR A 160 3.25 -6.65 8.00
N THR A 161 1.98 -6.28 7.85
CA THR A 161 0.92 -7.18 7.41
C THR A 161 0.22 -6.58 6.21
N VAL A 162 0.12 -7.33 5.10
CA VAL A 162 -0.66 -6.94 3.93
C VAL A 162 -1.86 -7.86 3.84
N HIS A 163 -3.06 -7.31 3.84
CA HIS A 163 -4.30 -8.06 3.76
C HIS A 163 -5.04 -7.63 2.48
N ARG A 164 -5.31 -8.56 1.57
CA ARG A 164 -6.03 -8.29 0.32
C ARG A 164 -7.37 -9.02 0.32
N PHE A 165 -8.45 -8.27 0.24
CA PHE A 165 -9.81 -8.78 0.13
C PHE A 165 -10.10 -9.32 -1.27
N LYS A 166 -11.15 -10.14 -1.40
CA LYS A 166 -11.62 -10.67 -2.68
C LYS A 166 -12.00 -9.56 -3.67
N SER A 167 -12.43 -8.39 -3.19
CA SER A 167 -12.71 -7.21 -4.02
C SER A 167 -11.46 -6.59 -4.66
N GLY A 168 -10.25 -6.98 -4.23
CA GLY A 168 -8.99 -6.33 -4.61
C GLY A 168 -8.60 -5.16 -3.69
N ASP A 169 -9.48 -4.77 -2.77
CA ASP A 169 -9.15 -3.81 -1.73
C ASP A 169 -8.02 -4.36 -0.86
N THR A 170 -7.11 -3.49 -0.45
CA THR A 170 -5.92 -3.87 0.31
C THR A 170 -5.77 -3.02 1.55
N LYS A 171 -5.44 -3.67 2.67
CA LYS A 171 -5.06 -3.02 3.92
C LYS A 171 -3.62 -3.40 4.26
N VAL A 172 -2.79 -2.39 4.52
CA VAL A 172 -1.41 -2.58 4.97
C VAL A 172 -1.29 -2.09 6.40
N ARG A 173 -0.80 -2.95 7.30
CA ARG A 173 -0.39 -2.57 8.64
C ARG A 173 1.13 -2.48 8.69
N LEU A 174 1.64 -1.36 9.18
CA LEU A 174 3.06 -1.19 9.49
C LEU A 174 3.22 -1.36 10.99
N ASN A 175 3.90 -2.43 11.41
CA ASN A 175 3.89 -2.90 12.79
C ASN A 175 4.59 -1.91 13.73
N SER A 176 5.76 -1.39 13.33
CA SER A 176 6.60 -0.51 14.16
C SER A 176 6.01 0.89 14.42
N ILE A 177 5.07 1.34 13.58
CA ILE A 177 4.37 2.62 13.76
C ILE A 177 2.87 2.45 13.99
N ASN A 178 2.43 1.20 14.24
CA ASN A 178 1.05 0.79 14.48
C ASN A 178 0.02 1.56 13.63
N THR A 179 0.25 1.56 12.32
CA THR A 179 -0.53 2.33 11.35
C THR A 179 -1.26 1.38 10.41
N SER A 180 -2.51 1.71 10.06
CA SER A 180 -3.32 1.02 9.06
C SER A 180 -3.49 1.91 7.84
N ILE A 181 -3.11 1.41 6.67
CA ILE A 181 -3.25 2.06 5.38
C ILE A 181 -4.28 1.26 4.59
N THR A 182 -5.37 1.90 4.16
CA THR A 182 -6.42 1.25 3.35
C THR A 182 -6.38 1.81 1.93
N MET A 183 -6.25 0.93 0.95
CA MET A 183 -6.22 1.23 -0.49
C MET A 183 -7.37 0.49 -1.15
N LEU A 184 -8.29 1.21 -1.77
CA LEU A 184 -9.46 0.60 -2.41
C LEU A 184 -9.24 0.47 -3.92
N VAL A 185 -9.99 -0.42 -4.58
CA VAL A 185 -10.09 -0.48 -6.06
C VAL A 185 -10.92 0.67 -6.64
N ARG A 186 -10.98 1.77 -5.89
CA ARG A 186 -11.60 3.04 -6.23
C ARG A 186 -10.60 4.11 -5.88
N ASP A 187 -10.72 5.26 -6.51
CA ASP A 187 -9.85 6.42 -6.26
C ASP A 187 -10.13 7.05 -4.88
N VAL A 188 -9.74 6.30 -3.84
CA VAL A 188 -9.85 6.63 -2.43
C VAL A 188 -8.92 5.73 -1.61
N GLY A 189 -8.26 6.33 -0.63
CA GLY A 189 -7.52 5.59 0.38
C GLY A 189 -7.29 6.40 1.64
N THR A 190 -6.86 5.73 2.71
CA THR A 190 -6.71 6.34 4.04
C THR A 190 -5.47 5.86 4.75
N VAL A 191 -4.92 6.72 5.61
CA VAL A 191 -3.94 6.33 6.64
C VAL A 191 -4.54 6.61 8.01
N LYS A 192 -4.46 5.63 8.93
CA LYS A 192 -4.93 5.73 10.31
C LYS A 192 -3.88 5.23 11.28
N HIS A 193 -3.56 6.02 12.31
CA HIS A 193 -2.79 5.55 13.46
C HIS A 193 -3.70 4.74 14.40
N LEU A 194 -3.28 3.53 14.78
CA LEU A 194 -4.07 2.61 15.61
C LEU A 194 -3.83 2.81 17.11
N SER A 195 -2.61 3.21 17.49
CA SER A 195 -2.30 3.67 18.85
C SER A 195 -2.14 5.17 18.83
N ASN A 196 -3.23 5.89 19.07
CA ASN A 196 -3.15 7.24 19.59
C ASN A 196 -3.91 7.30 20.91
N PRO A 197 -3.24 7.07 22.05
CA PRO A 197 -3.89 7.04 23.35
C PRO A 197 -4.34 8.42 23.85
N LEU A 198 -3.98 9.51 23.16
CA LEU A 198 -4.06 10.85 23.73
C LEU A 198 -5.27 11.70 23.34
N ASP A 199 -6.12 11.32 22.40
CA ASP A 199 -7.35 12.12 22.22
C ASP A 199 -8.46 11.42 21.43
N ARG A 200 -9.60 11.21 22.10
CA ARG A 200 -10.86 10.82 21.44
C ARG A 200 -11.42 11.94 20.55
N ARG A 201 -10.82 13.15 20.57
CA ARG A 201 -11.21 14.31 19.74
C ARG A 201 -10.46 14.38 18.40
N LEU A 202 -9.47 13.53 18.16
CA LEU A 202 -8.72 13.55 16.90
C LEU A 202 -9.52 12.96 15.73
N PRO A 203 -9.28 13.43 14.49
CA PRO A 203 -9.97 12.92 13.30
C PRO A 203 -9.84 11.40 13.16
N LYS A 204 -10.88 10.77 12.59
CA LYS A 204 -10.96 9.31 12.35
C LYS A 204 -9.75 8.74 11.59
N TYR A 205 -9.11 9.57 10.76
CA TYR A 205 -7.95 9.24 9.92
C TYR A 205 -6.87 10.32 10.03
N CYS A 206 -5.61 9.94 9.84
CA CYS A 206 -4.51 10.90 9.67
C CYS A 206 -4.66 11.67 8.35
N VAL A 207 -4.86 10.93 7.26
CA VAL A 207 -5.12 11.49 5.92
C VAL A 207 -6.08 10.59 5.14
N GLU A 208 -6.73 11.19 4.16
CA GLU A 208 -7.51 10.53 3.12
C GLU A 208 -7.07 11.13 1.78
N TRP A 209 -6.93 10.31 0.74
CA TRP A 209 -6.67 10.77 -0.61
C TRP A 209 -7.73 10.23 -1.58
N GLY A 210 -7.69 10.74 -2.81
CA GLY A 210 -8.53 10.33 -3.92
C GLY A 210 -9.52 11.40 -4.38
N THR A 211 -10.39 11.09 -5.33
CA THR A 211 -11.23 12.11 -6.02
C THR A 211 -12.07 12.95 -5.06
N VAL A 212 -12.75 12.32 -4.10
CA VAL A 212 -13.59 13.06 -3.13
C VAL A 212 -12.75 13.97 -2.25
N ALA A 213 -11.61 13.49 -1.75
CA ALA A 213 -10.69 14.30 -0.95
C ALA A 213 -10.11 15.47 -1.77
N ARG A 214 -9.64 15.22 -2.99
CA ARG A 214 -9.11 16.25 -3.88
C ARG A 214 -10.14 17.32 -4.22
N ASN A 215 -11.39 16.95 -4.49
CA ASN A 215 -12.44 17.92 -4.78
C ASN A 215 -12.70 18.85 -3.59
N ARG A 216 -12.69 18.31 -2.36
CA ARG A 216 -12.77 19.14 -1.14
C ARG A 216 -11.58 20.10 -1.04
N SER A 217 -10.35 19.60 -1.23
CA SER A 217 -9.13 20.43 -1.17
C SER A 217 -9.13 21.52 -2.24
N ARG A 218 -9.59 21.23 -3.46
CA ARG A 218 -9.71 22.20 -4.56
C ARG A 218 -10.72 23.29 -4.29
N VAL A 219 -11.88 22.96 -3.71
CA VAL A 219 -12.88 23.96 -3.32
C VAL A 219 -12.30 24.91 -2.28
N ILE A 220 -11.61 24.38 -1.25
CA ILE A 220 -10.94 25.20 -0.22
C ILE A 220 -9.86 26.10 -0.84
N ALA A 221 -9.01 25.53 -1.71
CA ALA A 221 -7.96 26.29 -2.38
C ALA A 221 -8.51 27.37 -3.33
N ALA A 222 -9.63 27.12 -4.00
CA ALA A 222 -10.28 28.07 -4.91
C ALA A 222 -11.00 29.21 -4.17
N THR A 223 -11.50 28.95 -2.95
CA THR A 223 -12.15 29.97 -2.11
C THR A 223 -11.18 30.80 -1.27
N GLN A 224 -9.95 30.34 -1.05
CA GLN A 224 -8.95 31.04 -0.23
C GLN A 224 -7.87 31.70 -1.10
N SER A 225 -8.08 32.99 -1.41
CA SER A 225 -7.05 33.83 -2.03
C SER A 225 -6.19 34.53 -0.98
N ARG A 226 -4.86 34.33 -1.07
CA ARG A 226 -3.74 34.89 -0.26
C ARG A 226 -3.42 34.21 1.08
N VAL A 227 -2.18 33.71 1.13
CA VAL A 227 -1.25 33.50 2.27
C VAL A 227 -1.88 33.16 3.63
N LEU A 228 -1.80 31.87 3.99
CA LEU A 228 -2.16 31.34 5.31
C LEU A 228 -1.14 31.74 6.39
N ASN A 229 -1.31 32.93 6.96
CA ASN A 229 -0.96 33.18 8.36
C ASN A 229 -2.27 33.37 9.12
N GLN A 230 -2.55 32.44 10.03
CA GLN A 230 -3.79 32.27 10.80
C GLN A 230 -4.89 31.51 10.05
N LEU A 231 -5.04 30.21 10.41
CA LEU A 231 -6.27 29.42 10.54
C LEU A 231 -5.91 28.00 11.01
#